data_AF-A0A7S0R8H2-F1
#
_entry.id   AF-A0A7S0R8H2-F1
#
_cell.length_a   1.000
_cell.length_b   1.000
_cell.length_c   1.000
_cell.angle_alpha   90.00
_cell.angle_beta   90.00
_cell.angle_gamma   90.00
#
_symmetry.space_group_name_H-M   'P 1'
#
loop_
_entity.id
_entity.type
_entity.pdbx_description
1 polymer ?
#
loop_
_entity_poly.entity_id
_entity_poly.type
_entity_poly.pdbx_seq_one_letter_code
_entity_poly.pdbx_strand_id
1 'polypeptide(L)'
;MPKGGPLAFLNKKPWHPARFQNQEEVWKREQKQAAEDRKLEELKKQYEEERRNQEMVDIAKSAGHLKDTGRLDWMYAGSLAAKEDAAKRQEEALLGQRAATLAPAETAAD
;
A
#
# COMPACT_ATOMS: atom_id res chain seq x y z
N MET A 1 2.49 54.25 5.33
CA MET A 1 2.84 53.62 6.62
C MET A 1 3.27 52.19 6.35
N PRO A 2 4.46 51.75 6.78
CA PRO A 2 4.81 50.33 6.71
C PRO A 2 3.76 49.54 7.50
N LYS A 3 3.08 48.59 6.84
CA LYS A 3 2.05 47.77 7.47
C LYS A 3 2.73 46.69 8.30
N GLY A 4 2.71 46.83 9.62
CA GLY A 4 3.17 45.82 10.57
C GLY A 4 3.36 46.38 11.97
N GLY A 5 2.83 45.68 12.98
CA GLY A 5 3.09 46.00 14.39
C GLY A 5 4.58 45.86 14.76
N PRO A 6 5.00 46.35 15.94
CA PRO A 6 6.41 46.43 16.35
C PRO A 6 7.18 45.10 16.32
N LEU A 7 6.49 43.95 16.31
CA LEU A 7 7.07 42.60 16.30
C LEU A 7 7.10 41.94 14.90
N ALA A 8 6.59 42.59 13.85
CA ALA A 8 6.48 41.99 12.51
C ALA A 8 7.84 41.61 11.89
N PHE A 9 8.95 42.21 12.34
CA PHE A 9 10.30 41.86 11.89
C PHE A 9 10.70 40.42 12.30
N LEU A 10 10.07 39.84 13.33
CA LEU A 10 10.33 38.48 13.77
C LEU A 10 9.99 37.45 12.68
N ASN A 11 8.93 37.67 11.90
CA ASN A 11 8.54 36.79 10.78
C ASN A 11 9.58 36.77 9.65
N LYS A 12 10.47 37.77 9.59
CA LYS A 12 11.58 37.80 8.62
C LYS A 12 12.78 36.98 9.10
N LYS A 13 12.84 36.59 10.38
CA LYS A 13 13.94 35.82 10.95
C LYS A 13 13.79 34.34 10.62
N PRO A 14 14.86 33.64 10.20
CA PRO A 14 14.80 32.27 9.69
C PRO A 14 14.31 31.24 10.71
N TRP A 15 14.49 31.49 12.01
CA TRP A 15 14.09 30.59 13.09
C TRP A 15 12.66 30.81 13.60
N HIS A 16 11.97 31.88 13.16
CA HIS A 16 10.66 32.21 13.71
C HIS A 16 9.58 31.26 13.19
N PRO A 17 8.74 30.67 14.06
CA PRO A 17 7.78 29.64 13.65
C PRO A 17 6.72 30.16 12.68
N ALA A 18 6.30 31.42 12.82
CA ALA A 18 5.33 32.03 11.92
C ALA A 18 5.93 32.51 10.59
N ARG A 19 7.23 32.29 10.33
CA ARG A 19 7.82 32.53 9.01
C ARG A 19 7.19 31.58 7.99
N PHE A 20 6.77 32.11 6.85
CA PHE A 20 6.04 31.35 5.82
C PHE A 20 6.73 30.05 5.41
N GLN A 21 8.03 30.09 5.12
CA GLN A 21 8.79 28.88 4.76
C GLN A 21 8.83 27.81 5.88
N ASN A 22 8.85 28.22 7.14
CA ASN A 22 8.87 27.29 8.26
C ASN A 22 7.49 26.63 8.42
N GLN A 23 6.42 27.40 8.23
CA GLN A 23 5.05 26.86 8.18
C GLN A 23 4.88 25.88 7.01
N GLU A 24 5.44 26.19 5.83
CA GLU A 24 5.45 25.26 4.69
C GLU A 24 6.23 23.98 4.99
N GLU A 25 7.37 24.06 5.67
CA GLU A 25 8.16 22.89 6.07
C GLU A 25 7.39 22.02 7.06
N VAL A 26 6.75 22.62 8.06
CA VAL A 26 5.90 21.92 9.02
C VAL A 26 4.75 21.22 8.27
N TRP A 27 4.05 21.94 7.39
CA TRP A 27 2.96 21.37 6.60
C TRP A 27 3.41 20.18 5.72
N LYS A 28 4.58 20.27 5.09
CA LYS A 28 5.16 19.17 4.31
C LYS A 28 5.49 17.97 5.18
N ARG A 29 5.97 18.18 6.41
CA ARG A 29 6.26 17.09 7.36
C ARG A 29 4.96 16.45 7.86
N GLU A 30 3.97 17.24 8.21
CA GLU A 30 2.64 16.77 8.62
C GLU A 30 1.97 15.96 7.51
N GLN A 31 2.05 16.41 6.25
CA GLN A 31 1.54 15.64 5.13
C GLN A 31 2.24 14.28 4.95
N LYS A 32 3.57 14.26 5.11
CA LYS A 32 4.33 13.00 5.03
C LYS A 32 3.95 12.06 6.18
N GLN A 33 3.83 12.58 7.40
CA GLN A 33 3.40 11.80 8.55
C GLN A 33 1.98 11.25 8.35
N ALA A 34 1.04 12.07 7.89
CA ALA A 34 -0.32 11.60 7.60
C ALA A 34 -0.36 10.51 6.52
N ALA A 35 0.52 10.59 5.51
CA ALA A 35 0.65 9.54 4.50
C ALA A 35 1.26 8.24 5.05
N GLU A 36 2.21 8.34 5.97
CA GLU A 36 2.80 7.19 6.67
C GLU A 36 1.78 6.54 7.61
N ASP A 37 1.06 7.33 8.40
CA ASP A 37 0.00 6.87 9.30
C ASP A 37 -1.11 6.14 8.54
N ARG A 38 -1.54 6.68 7.40
CA ARG A 38 -2.53 6.01 6.54
C ARG A 38 -2.05 4.65 6.04
N LYS A 39 -0.76 4.53 5.66
CA LYS A 39 -0.18 3.23 5.24
C LYS A 39 -0.11 2.26 6.41
N LEU A 40 0.22 2.74 7.62
CA LEU A 40 0.23 1.91 8.82
C LEU A 40 -1.17 1.43 9.19
N GLU A 41 -2.20 2.26 9.04
CA GLU A 41 -3.60 1.87 9.25
C GLU A 41 -4.05 0.80 8.27
N GLU A 42 -3.68 0.92 6.99
CA GLU A 42 -3.96 -0.09 5.98
C GLU A 42 -3.29 -1.43 6.33
N LEU A 43 -2.02 -1.42 6.72
CA LEU A 43 -1.31 -2.62 7.16
C LEU A 43 -1.93 -3.24 8.43
N LYS A 44 -2.33 -2.42 9.41
CA LYS A 44 -3.04 -2.90 10.60
C LYS A 44 -4.35 -3.59 10.22
N LYS A 45 -5.10 -3.01 9.28
CA LYS A 45 -6.35 -3.60 8.79
C LYS A 45 -6.11 -4.94 8.10
N GLN A 46 -5.10 -5.03 7.24
CA GLN A 46 -4.71 -6.28 6.58
C GLN A 46 -4.35 -7.36 7.61
N TYR A 47 -3.56 -7.01 8.63
CA TYR A 47 -3.20 -7.94 9.71
C TYR A 47 -4.42 -8.42 10.51
N GLU A 48 -5.37 -7.54 10.83
CA GLU A 48 -6.61 -7.94 11.50
C GLU A 48 -7.48 -8.85 10.64
N GLU A 49 -7.51 -8.63 9.33
CA GLU A 49 -8.23 -9.47 8.38
C GLU A 49 -7.59 -10.86 8.27
N GLU A 50 -6.27 -10.92 8.12
CA GLU A 50 -5.50 -12.17 8.17
C GLU A 50 -5.74 -12.92 9.47
N ARG A 51 -5.72 -12.22 10.60
CA ARG A 51 -6.01 -12.81 11.91
C ARG A 51 -7.43 -13.37 12.00
N ARG A 52 -8.44 -12.64 11.53
CA ARG A 52 -9.84 -13.14 11.51
C ARG A 52 -9.97 -14.39 10.66
N ASN A 53 -9.30 -14.42 9.50
CA ASN A 53 -9.30 -15.59 8.62
C ASN A 53 -8.62 -16.79 9.28
N GLN A 54 -7.48 -16.57 9.94
CA GLN A 54 -6.78 -17.60 10.68
C GLN A 54 -7.65 -18.16 11.82
N GLU A 55 -8.28 -17.30 12.61
CA GLU A 55 -9.19 -17.70 13.70
C GLU A 55 -10.37 -18.53 13.16
N MET A 56 -10.95 -18.15 12.01
CA MET A 56 -12.02 -18.92 11.37
C MET A 56 -11.55 -20.31 10.92
N VAL A 57 -10.36 -20.40 10.33
CA VAL A 57 -9.75 -21.67 9.92
C VAL A 57 -9.47 -22.55 11.14
N ASP A 58 -8.93 -21.99 12.21
CA ASP A 58 -8.63 -22.72 13.44
C ASP A 58 -9.93 -23.25 14.11
N ILE A 59 -11.01 -22.45 14.11
CA ILE A 59 -12.33 -22.90 14.55
C ILE A 59 -12.83 -24.06 13.68
N ALA A 60 -12.77 -23.95 12.35
CA ALA A 60 -13.20 -25.01 11.44
C ALA A 60 -12.39 -26.31 11.59
N LYS A 61 -11.08 -26.18 11.83
CA LYS A 61 -10.19 -27.31 12.15
C LYS A 61 -10.59 -27.95 13.48
N SER A 62 -10.82 -27.15 14.53
CA SER A 62 -11.19 -27.65 15.85
C SER A 62 -12.55 -28.37 15.86
N ALA A 63 -13.50 -27.91 15.03
CA ALA A 63 -14.78 -28.56 14.80
C ALA A 63 -14.69 -29.85 13.94
N GLY A 64 -13.51 -30.15 13.38
CA GLY A 64 -13.28 -31.32 12.53
C GLY A 64 -13.80 -31.17 11.08
N HIS A 65 -14.25 -29.97 10.69
CA HIS A 65 -14.72 -29.71 9.32
C HIS A 65 -13.58 -29.58 8.31
N LEU A 66 -12.38 -29.20 8.77
CA LEU A 66 -11.18 -29.08 7.93
C LEU A 66 -10.06 -29.99 8.44
N LYS A 67 -9.45 -30.76 7.54
CA LYS A 67 -8.28 -31.59 7.87
C LYS A 67 -7.03 -30.71 7.92
N ASP A 68 -6.18 -30.92 8.93
CA ASP A 68 -4.93 -30.20 9.04
C ASP A 68 -3.90 -30.74 8.02
N THR A 69 -3.75 -30.01 6.92
CA THR A 69 -2.73 -30.26 5.89
C THR A 69 -1.34 -29.75 6.32
N GLY A 70 -1.26 -29.09 7.49
CA GLY A 70 -0.03 -28.67 8.13
C GLY A 70 0.82 -27.73 7.27
N ARG A 71 2.12 -28.01 7.19
CA ARG A 71 3.12 -27.13 6.55
C ARG A 71 3.06 -27.11 5.02
N LEU A 72 2.23 -27.93 4.37
CA LEU A 72 2.17 -28.00 2.90
C LEU A 72 1.13 -27.05 2.30
N ASP A 73 0.33 -26.37 3.10
CA ASP A 73 -0.77 -25.54 2.62
C ASP A 73 -0.28 -24.39 1.72
N TRP A 74 0.81 -23.71 2.10
CA TRP A 74 1.43 -22.66 1.28
C TRP A 74 1.88 -23.15 -0.10
N MET A 75 2.31 -24.42 -0.21
CA MET A 75 2.76 -25.02 -1.47
C MET A 75 1.58 -25.28 -2.40
N TYR A 76 0.46 -25.77 -1.87
CA TYR A 76 -0.74 -26.05 -2.67
C TYR A 76 -1.51 -24.77 -3.01
N ALA A 77 -1.60 -23.81 -2.08
CA ALA A 77 -2.22 -22.51 -2.32
C ALA A 77 -1.53 -21.75 -3.47
N GLY A 78 -0.19 -21.70 -3.47
CA GLY A 78 0.56 -21.02 -4.53
C GLY A 78 0.43 -21.66 -5.92
N SER A 79 0.41 -23.01 -5.99
CA SER A 79 0.23 -23.71 -7.26
C SER A 79 -1.18 -23.54 -7.83
N LEU A 80 -2.20 -23.54 -6.98
CA LEU A 80 -3.59 -23.30 -7.39
C LEU A 80 -3.78 -21.86 -7.86
N ALA A 81 -3.25 -20.88 -7.12
CA ALA A 81 -3.29 -19.47 -7.52
C ALA A 81 -2.61 -19.23 -8.89
N ALA A 82 -1.44 -19.83 -9.12
CA ALA A 82 -0.74 -19.71 -10.40
C ALA A 82 -1.52 -20.31 -11.58
N LYS A 83 -2.24 -21.42 -11.36
CA LYS A 83 -3.11 -22.03 -12.37
C LYS A 83 -4.33 -21.17 -12.65
N GLU A 84 -4.94 -20.60 -11.61
CA GLU A 84 -6.09 -19.71 -11.75
C GLU A 84 -5.70 -18.43 -12.50
N ASP A 85 -4.55 -17.84 -12.20
CA ASP A 85 -4.02 -16.69 -12.93
C ASP A 85 -3.69 -17.01 -14.39
N ALA A 86 -3.19 -18.23 -14.67
CA ALA A 86 -2.98 -18.68 -16.04
C ALA A 86 -4.30 -18.82 -16.80
N ALA A 87 -5.33 -19.37 -16.16
CA ALA A 87 -6.68 -19.48 -16.73
C ALA A 87 -7.30 -18.10 -16.98
N LYS A 88 -7.20 -17.16 -16.04
CA LYS A 88 -7.66 -15.76 -16.21
C LYS A 88 -7.00 -15.08 -17.41
N ARG A 89 -5.68 -15.24 -17.57
CA ARG A 89 -4.96 -14.71 -18.75
C ARG A 89 -5.40 -15.34 -20.06
N GLN A 90 -5.78 -16.62 -20.05
CA GLN A 90 -6.33 -17.30 -21.22
C GLN A 90 -7.74 -16.78 -21.55
N GLU A 91 -8.60 -16.61 -20.55
CA GLU A 91 -9.94 -16.04 -20.73
C GLU A 91 -9.89 -14.59 -21.24
N GLU A 92 -9.02 -13.75 -20.70
CA GLU A 92 -8.79 -12.38 -21.18
C GLU A 92 -8.29 -12.34 -22.64
N ALA A 93 -7.44 -13.30 -23.01
CA ALA A 93 -6.95 -13.44 -24.38
C ALA A 93 -8.07 -13.87 -25.35
N LEU A 94 -8.98 -14.73 -24.91
CA LEU A 94 -10.14 -15.19 -25.68
C LEU A 94 -11.23 -14.11 -25.79
N LEU A 95 -11.39 -13.29 -24.75
CA LEU A 95 -12.33 -12.17 -24.70
C LEU A 95 -11.84 -10.92 -25.44
N GLY A 96 -10.63 -10.97 -26.02
CA GLY A 96 -10.09 -9.88 -26.82
C GLY A 96 -9.79 -8.61 -26.02
N GLN A 97 -9.75 -8.66 -24.68
CA GLN A 97 -9.45 -7.51 -23.82
C GLN A 97 -7.97 -7.09 -23.88
N ARG A 98 -7.14 -7.80 -24.65
CA ARG A 98 -5.78 -7.37 -25.03
C ARG A 98 -5.82 -6.50 -26.29
N ALA A 99 -6.28 -5.26 -26.15
CA ALA A 99 -5.88 -4.19 -27.05
C ALA A 99 -4.48 -3.71 -26.64
N ALA A 100 -3.49 -4.01 -27.49
CA ALA A 100 -2.22 -3.30 -27.66
C ALA A 100 -1.55 -2.66 -26.42
N THR A 101 -0.67 -3.41 -25.75
CA THR A 101 0.63 -2.86 -25.27
C THR A 101 1.69 -3.94 -25.41
N LEU A 102 2.15 -4.16 -26.65
CA LEU A 102 3.50 -4.67 -26.85
C LEU A 102 4.44 -3.50 -26.56
N ALA A 103 4.89 -3.37 -25.31
CA ALA A 103 6.08 -2.57 -25.05
C ALA A 103 7.22 -3.23 -25.84
N PRO A 104 7.96 -2.48 -26.69
CA PRO A 104 9.09 -3.04 -27.40
C PRO A 104 10.14 -3.45 -26.36
N ALA A 105 10.57 -4.71 -26.43
CA ALA A 105 11.76 -5.17 -25.75
C ALA A 105 12.92 -4.29 -26.22
N GLU A 106 13.43 -3.42 -25.33
CA GLU A 106 14.67 -2.71 -25.57
C GLU A 106 15.77 -3.75 -25.77
N THR A 107 16.31 -3.72 -26.98
CA THR A 107 17.50 -4.42 -27.42
C THR A 107 18.68 -3.95 -26.58
N ALA A 108 19.09 -4.76 -25.60
CA ALA A 108 20.42 -4.66 -25.00
C ALA A 108 21.46 -5.13 -26.03
N ALA A 109 22.02 -4.19 -26.78
CA ALA A 109 23.21 -4.34 -27.58
C ALA A 109 23.95 -2.99 -27.63
N ASP A 110 24.78 -2.75 -26.61
CA ASP A 110 26.19 -2.26 -26.68
C ASP A 110 26.78 -2.17 -25.26
#